data_AF-A0A9P1GGM6-F1
#
_entry.id   AF-A0A9P1GGM6-F1
#
_cell.length_a   1.000
_cell.length_b   1.000
_cell.length_c   1.000
_cell.angle_alpha   90.00
_cell.angle_beta   90.00
_cell.angle_gamma   90.00
#
_symmetry.space_group_name_H-M   'P 1'
#
loop_
_entity.id
_entity.type
_entity.pdbx_description
1 polymer ?
#
loop_
_entity_poly.entity_id
_entity_poly.type
_entity_poly.pdbx_seq_one_letter_code
_entity_poly.pdbx_strand_id
1 'polypeptide(L)'
;MQLVTGQPLRKIIQTRVLEPVGMRDSCFLVPQSKLHQLSTYYRLMRDPVKGNRWLERLDGLKAKDSMYAKGSQAVYRSGGLPAGVPAAGGLWGAGRSTMLFSLRDILLYCQMLLNGGQSLAGHRVLKASTASSLQMDWLRLKEACRTRNPPGWGSPDVGWSPLGNVERYGPHAGALYMGGMSYFWLDPRRKVAAAIMTESYWQVNPLGWKADLDDLEQVIQSAMKGTSSKRQAESQDGSLAKRLKC
;
A
#
# COMPACT_ATOMS: atom_id res chain seq x y z
N MET A 1 18.45 6.95 -11.93
CA MET A 1 17.61 8.16 -12.03
C MET A 1 18.40 9.46 -11.93
N GLN A 2 19.14 9.72 -10.84
CA GLN A 2 19.91 10.96 -10.71
C GLN A 2 20.97 11.13 -11.81
N LEU A 3 21.68 10.05 -12.17
CA LEU A 3 22.65 10.05 -13.28
C LEU A 3 22.03 10.40 -14.64
N VAL A 4 20.77 10.00 -14.87
CA VAL A 4 20.09 10.17 -16.17
C VAL A 4 19.41 11.52 -16.29
N THR A 5 18.93 12.07 -15.17
CA THR A 5 18.06 13.26 -15.17
C THR A 5 18.71 14.51 -14.56
N GLY A 6 19.90 14.35 -13.96
CA GLY A 6 20.55 15.40 -13.17
C GLY A 6 19.80 15.79 -11.88
N GLN A 7 18.65 15.16 -11.59
CA GLN A 7 17.78 15.54 -10.46
C GLN A 7 17.73 14.45 -9.39
N PRO A 8 17.61 14.81 -8.10
CA PRO A 8 17.38 13.83 -7.04
C PRO A 8 16.09 13.04 -7.27
N LEU A 9 16.13 11.73 -7.05
CA LEU A 9 14.97 10.83 -7.21
C LEU A 9 13.71 11.35 -6.50
N ARG A 10 13.87 11.86 -5.27
CA ARG A 10 12.77 12.45 -4.48
C ARG A 10 12.04 13.58 -5.22
N LYS A 11 12.78 14.44 -5.93
CA LYS A 11 12.20 15.56 -6.68
C LYS A 11 11.42 15.06 -7.89
N ILE A 12 11.94 14.02 -8.55
CA ILE A 12 11.27 13.39 -9.69
C ILE A 12 9.96 12.73 -9.25
N ILE A 13 9.99 11.93 -8.18
CA ILE A 13 8.79 11.27 -7.65
C ILE A 13 7.75 12.29 -7.21
N GLN A 14 8.19 13.32 -6.47
CA GLN A 14 7.31 14.42 -6.04
C GLN A 14 6.59 15.08 -7.23
N THR A 15 7.35 15.54 -8.22
CA THR A 15 6.83 16.36 -9.33
C THR A 15 6.14 15.56 -10.44
N ARG A 16 6.57 14.32 -10.68
CA ARG A 16 6.05 13.49 -11.77
C ARG A 16 4.94 12.53 -11.33
N VAL A 17 4.86 12.21 -10.05
CA VAL A 17 3.90 11.22 -9.53
C VAL A 17 3.03 11.82 -8.43
N LEU A 18 3.62 12.24 -7.30
CA LEU A 18 2.82 12.61 -6.12
C LEU A 18 1.91 13.82 -6.38
N GLU A 19 2.47 14.91 -6.92
CA GLU A 19 1.71 16.12 -7.22
C GLU A 19 0.60 15.88 -8.27
N PRO A 20 0.87 15.27 -9.44
CA PRO A 20 -0.17 15.00 -10.44
C PRO A 20 -1.25 14.02 -9.98
N VAL A 21 -0.90 13.05 -9.13
CA VAL A 21 -1.87 12.10 -8.52
C VAL A 21 -2.68 12.78 -7.41
N GLY A 22 -2.13 13.79 -6.75
CA GLY A 22 -2.74 14.45 -5.60
C GLY A 22 -2.39 13.80 -4.25
N MET A 23 -1.23 13.14 -4.18
CA MET A 23 -0.69 12.51 -2.97
C MET A 23 0.05 13.54 -2.12
N ARG A 24 -0.66 14.15 -1.15
CA ARG A 24 -0.17 15.33 -0.40
C ARG A 24 0.41 15.01 0.97
N ASP A 25 0.20 13.79 1.44
CA ASP A 25 0.58 13.33 2.78
C ASP A 25 1.54 12.13 2.72
N SER A 26 2.09 11.85 1.53
CA SER A 26 3.14 10.86 1.30
C SER A 26 4.47 11.55 1.06
N CYS A 27 5.51 11.11 1.74
CA CYS A 27 6.80 11.80 1.73
C CYS A 27 7.97 10.89 2.10
N PHE A 28 9.19 11.32 1.78
CA PHE A 28 10.42 10.68 2.27
C PHE A 28 10.78 11.15 3.69
N LEU A 29 10.46 12.41 4.00
CA LEU A 29 10.66 13.03 5.31
C LEU A 29 9.41 13.83 5.66
N VAL A 30 8.87 13.58 6.85
CA VAL A 30 7.73 14.28 7.43
C VAL A 30 8.22 15.63 7.96
N PRO A 31 7.68 16.76 7.45
CA PRO A 31 8.05 18.06 7.95
C PRO A 31 7.58 18.25 9.39
N GLN A 32 8.29 19.09 10.15
CA GLN A 32 8.01 19.34 11.57
C GLN A 32 6.54 19.69 11.84
N SER A 33 5.91 20.47 10.94
CA SER A 33 4.51 20.88 11.03
C SER A 33 3.51 19.74 10.89
N LYS A 34 3.87 18.64 10.22
CA LYS A 34 3.01 17.46 10.01
C LYS A 34 3.33 16.29 10.93
N LEU A 35 4.26 16.42 11.88
CA LEU A 35 4.61 15.31 12.79
C LEU A 35 3.44 14.79 13.62
N HIS A 36 2.42 15.61 13.86
CA HIS A 36 1.20 15.19 14.55
C HIS A 36 0.37 14.17 13.74
N GLN A 37 0.59 14.07 12.42
CA GLN A 37 -0.08 13.10 11.53
C GLN A 37 0.71 11.80 11.38
N LEU A 38 1.96 11.76 11.88
CA LEU A 38 2.79 10.58 11.81
C LEU A 38 2.25 9.54 12.79
N SER A 39 1.61 8.51 12.25
CA SER A 39 1.18 7.35 13.03
C SER A 39 2.39 6.64 13.66
N THR A 40 2.14 6.03 14.80
CA THR A 40 3.15 5.32 15.59
C THR A 40 3.15 3.86 15.20
N TYR A 41 4.34 3.29 14.99
CA TYR A 41 4.46 1.86 14.73
C TYR A 41 4.92 1.12 15.98
N TYR A 42 4.13 0.16 16.45
CA TYR A 42 4.31 -0.54 17.71
C TYR A 42 4.78 -1.97 17.53
N ARG A 43 5.43 -2.56 18.54
CA ARG A 43 5.62 -4.00 18.71
C ARG A 43 4.89 -4.43 19.97
N LEU A 44 4.16 -5.54 19.90
CA LEU A 44 3.61 -6.16 21.09
C LEU A 44 4.72 -6.88 21.83
N MET A 45 5.01 -6.41 23.04
CA MET A 45 5.97 -7.02 23.94
C MET A 45 5.23 -7.88 24.97
N ARG A 46 5.91 -8.90 25.46
CA ARG A 46 5.39 -9.79 26.51
C ARG A 46 6.50 -10.08 27.52
N ASP A 47 6.17 -9.93 28.79
CA ASP A 47 7.01 -10.40 29.89
C ASP A 47 6.99 -11.95 29.87
N PRO A 48 8.14 -12.61 29.65
CA PRO A 48 8.18 -14.07 29.56
C PRO A 48 7.87 -14.77 30.88
N VAL A 49 7.99 -14.07 32.02
CA VAL A 49 7.78 -14.61 33.37
C VAL A 49 6.41 -14.22 33.91
N LYS A 50 6.09 -12.92 33.92
CA LYS A 50 4.82 -12.41 34.48
C LYS A 50 3.67 -12.49 33.50
N GLY A 51 3.94 -12.68 32.21
CA GLY A 51 2.92 -12.73 31.15
C GLY A 51 2.30 -11.38 30.78
N ASN A 52 2.68 -10.29 31.44
CA ASN A 52 2.22 -8.94 31.15
C ASN A 52 2.56 -8.53 29.71
N ARG A 53 1.66 -7.78 29.06
CA ARG A 53 1.84 -7.32 27.68
C ARG A 53 1.83 -5.80 27.62
N TRP A 54 2.65 -5.22 26.74
CA TRP A 54 2.66 -3.78 26.47
C TRP A 54 3.03 -3.51 25.01
N LEU A 55 2.72 -2.31 24.52
CA LEU A 55 3.14 -1.86 23.19
C LEU A 55 4.42 -1.03 23.30
N GLU A 56 5.47 -1.43 22.58
CA GLU A 56 6.71 -0.67 22.44
C GLU A 56 6.70 0.08 21.09
N ARG A 57 6.95 1.39 21.10
CA ARG A 57 7.11 2.17 19.87
C ARG A 57 8.45 1.84 19.19
N LEU A 58 8.41 1.48 17.92
CA LEU A 58 9.58 1.01 17.14
C LEU A 58 10.38 2.11 16.43
N ASP A 59 9.88 3.34 16.42
CA ASP A 59 10.49 4.49 15.72
C ASP A 59 10.84 5.64 16.68
N GLY A 60 11.27 5.31 17.91
CA GLY A 60 11.72 6.27 18.92
C GLY A 60 10.69 6.51 20.02
N LEU A 61 10.95 7.42 20.96
CA LEU A 61 10.01 7.70 22.05
C LEU A 61 8.89 8.66 21.62
N LYS A 62 9.15 9.52 20.64
CA LYS A 62 8.22 10.55 20.13
C LYS A 62 8.28 10.58 18.61
N ALA A 63 7.23 11.10 17.96
CA ALA A 63 7.18 11.24 16.50
C ALA A 63 8.39 11.99 15.92
N LYS A 64 8.89 13.02 16.61
CA LYS A 64 10.11 13.76 16.23
C LYS A 64 11.38 12.92 16.24
N ASP A 65 11.36 11.78 16.93
CA ASP A 65 12.50 10.87 17.00
C ASP A 65 12.54 9.92 15.82
N SER A 66 11.42 9.77 15.09
CA SER A 66 11.20 8.86 13.96
C SER A 66 12.11 9.11 12.78
N MET A 67 12.31 8.08 11.94
CA MET A 67 13.28 8.11 10.84
C MET A 67 12.75 9.04 9.77
N TYR A 68 11.42 9.11 9.68
CA TYR A 68 10.71 9.97 8.78
C TYR A 68 10.83 11.42 9.24
N ALA A 69 11.18 11.71 10.51
CA ALA A 69 11.48 13.06 10.99
C ALA A 69 12.99 13.39 10.88
N LYS A 70 13.87 12.51 11.37
CA LYS A 70 15.32 12.75 11.50
C LYS A 70 16.17 12.27 10.31
N GLY A 71 15.59 11.52 9.37
CA GLY A 71 16.33 10.92 8.26
C GLY A 71 17.47 10.02 8.72
N SER A 72 18.65 10.15 8.12
CA SER A 72 19.83 9.32 8.45
C SER A 72 20.46 9.62 9.82
N GLN A 73 19.97 10.62 10.55
CA GLN A 73 20.41 10.92 11.93
C GLN A 73 19.60 10.18 12.99
N ALA A 74 18.56 9.46 12.56
CA ALA A 74 17.80 8.57 13.42
C ALA A 74 18.66 7.44 13.98
N VAL A 75 18.59 7.24 15.29
CA VAL A 75 19.21 6.11 16.01
C VAL A 75 18.13 5.51 16.90
N TYR A 76 17.79 4.23 16.70
CA TYR A 76 16.85 3.54 17.60
C TYR A 76 17.56 2.42 18.35
N ARG A 77 16.97 2.07 19.49
CA ARG A 77 17.26 0.85 20.21
C ARG A 77 15.92 0.17 20.51
N SER A 78 15.76 -1.10 20.14
CA SER A 78 14.62 -1.94 20.57
C SER A 78 15.22 -3.13 21.30
N GLY A 79 14.83 -3.33 22.56
CA GLY A 79 15.39 -4.39 23.41
C GLY A 79 16.91 -4.35 23.62
N GLY A 80 17.56 -3.19 23.52
CA GLY A 80 19.01 -3.04 23.73
C GLY A 80 19.90 -3.25 22.49
N LEU A 81 19.33 -3.69 21.36
CA LEU A 81 20.03 -3.76 20.07
C LEU A 81 19.80 -2.47 19.28
N PRO A 82 20.74 -2.01 18.42
CA PRO A 82 20.45 -0.97 17.44
C PRO A 82 19.19 -1.40 16.69
N ALA A 83 18.14 -0.59 16.68
CA ALA A 83 16.95 -0.85 15.90
C ALA A 83 16.96 0.07 14.68
N GLY A 84 16.70 -0.50 13.51
CA GLY A 84 16.23 0.26 12.36
C GLY A 84 14.71 0.37 12.45
N VAL A 85 14.14 1.40 11.85
CA VAL A 85 12.73 1.32 11.47
C VAL A 85 12.67 0.33 10.31
N PRO A 86 11.75 -0.66 10.35
CA PRO A 86 11.58 -1.56 9.23
C PRO A 86 11.12 -0.74 8.02
N ALA A 87 11.95 -0.75 6.98
CA ALA A 87 11.83 0.14 5.83
C ALA A 87 12.45 -0.58 4.62
N ALA A 88 11.86 -0.38 3.43
CA ALA A 88 12.24 -1.04 2.18
C ALA A 88 12.32 -2.59 2.24
N GLY A 89 11.23 -3.26 2.63
CA GLY A 89 11.13 -4.72 2.55
C GLY A 89 12.02 -5.51 3.50
N GLY A 90 12.67 -4.85 4.47
CA GLY A 90 13.48 -5.49 5.52
C GLY A 90 13.49 -4.69 6.83
N LEU A 91 14.09 -5.25 7.89
CA LEU A 91 14.20 -4.61 9.21
C LEU A 91 15.10 -3.35 9.21
N TRP A 92 15.78 -3.04 8.11
CA TRP A 92 16.90 -2.09 8.08
C TRP A 92 16.85 -1.20 6.84
N GLY A 93 15.80 -0.38 6.71
CA GLY A 93 15.81 0.64 5.67
C GLY A 93 16.64 1.84 6.09
N ALA A 94 17.44 2.37 5.16
CA ALA A 94 18.03 3.69 5.33
C ALA A 94 16.95 4.75 5.09
N GLY A 95 16.79 5.72 6.00
CA GLY A 95 15.81 6.83 5.91
C GLY A 95 15.91 7.73 4.67
N ARG A 96 16.78 7.40 3.71
CA ARG A 96 16.95 8.11 2.44
C ARG A 96 16.29 7.41 1.25
N SER A 97 15.93 6.13 1.36
CA SER A 97 15.40 5.33 0.23
C SER A 97 13.96 4.85 0.42
N THR A 98 13.36 5.07 1.59
CA THR A 98 11.99 4.61 1.89
C THR A 98 11.03 5.78 1.99
N MET A 99 9.85 5.63 1.40
CA MET A 99 8.75 6.60 1.52
C MET A 99 7.74 6.13 2.57
N LEU A 100 7.16 7.09 3.26
CA LEU A 100 5.93 6.91 4.02
C LEU A 100 4.75 7.30 3.13
N PHE A 101 3.71 6.47 3.14
CA PHE A 101 2.45 6.74 2.44
C PHE A 101 1.33 6.92 3.45
N SER A 102 0.38 7.81 3.16
CA SER A 102 -0.91 7.80 3.85
C SER A 102 -1.84 6.79 3.18
N LEU A 103 -2.82 6.26 3.91
CA LEU A 103 -3.81 5.33 3.37
C LEU A 103 -4.55 5.95 2.17
N ARG A 104 -4.93 7.23 2.28
CA ARG A 104 -5.61 7.97 1.21
C ARG A 104 -4.75 8.05 -0.05
N ASP A 105 -3.48 8.41 0.11
CA ASP A 105 -2.60 8.65 -1.02
C ASP A 105 -2.23 7.37 -1.77
N ILE A 106 -1.99 6.26 -1.05
CA ILE A 106 -1.74 4.98 -1.73
C ILE A 106 -2.98 4.52 -2.50
N LEU A 107 -4.19 4.78 -1.99
CA LEU A 107 -5.42 4.50 -2.73
C LEU A 107 -5.60 5.41 -3.96
N LEU A 108 -5.21 6.69 -3.90
CA LEU A 108 -5.18 7.57 -5.08
C LEU A 108 -4.20 7.07 -6.14
N TYR A 109 -3.05 6.56 -5.71
CA TYR A 109 -2.08 5.93 -6.60
C TYR A 109 -2.66 4.68 -7.27
N CYS A 110 -3.26 3.77 -6.51
CA CYS A 110 -3.92 2.58 -7.06
C CYS A 110 -5.06 2.96 -8.01
N GLN A 111 -5.87 3.97 -7.66
CA GLN A 111 -6.93 4.47 -8.52
C GLN A 111 -6.41 5.06 -9.84
N MET A 112 -5.26 5.75 -9.81
CA MET A 112 -4.61 6.26 -11.03
C MET A 112 -4.20 5.11 -11.97
N LEU A 113 -3.71 4.00 -11.42
CA LEU A 113 -3.39 2.81 -12.21
C LEU A 113 -4.64 2.14 -12.80
N LEU A 114 -5.70 1.98 -12.01
CA LEU A 114 -7.00 1.45 -12.47
C LEU A 114 -7.62 2.33 -13.56
N ASN A 115 -7.38 3.64 -13.50
CA ASN A 115 -7.82 4.60 -14.52
C ASN A 115 -6.88 4.66 -15.75
N GLY A 116 -6.00 3.67 -15.93
CA GLY A 116 -5.09 3.62 -17.06
C GLY A 116 -4.07 4.76 -17.08
N GLY A 117 -3.58 5.18 -15.91
CA GLY A 117 -2.55 6.20 -15.79
C GLY A 117 -3.07 7.63 -15.60
N GLN A 118 -4.36 7.83 -15.32
CA GLN A 118 -4.98 9.15 -15.11
C GLN A 118 -5.40 9.34 -13.65
N SER A 119 -4.99 10.45 -13.03
CA SER A 119 -5.44 10.76 -11.67
C SER A 119 -6.92 11.13 -11.64
N LEU A 120 -7.53 11.14 -10.44
CA LEU A 120 -8.91 11.59 -10.27
C LEU A 120 -9.14 13.03 -10.70
N ALA A 121 -8.10 13.87 -10.62
CA ALA A 121 -8.13 15.25 -11.11
C ALA A 121 -7.97 15.37 -12.64
N GLY A 122 -7.91 14.25 -13.37
CA GLY A 122 -7.81 14.23 -14.82
C GLY A 122 -6.38 14.35 -15.38
N HIS A 123 -5.34 14.44 -14.53
CA HIS A 123 -3.96 14.56 -15.01
C HIS A 123 -3.44 13.22 -15.55
N ARG A 124 -2.83 13.23 -16.73
CA ARG A 124 -2.16 12.07 -17.33
C ARG A 124 -0.79 11.88 -16.68
N VAL A 125 -0.68 10.91 -15.78
CA VAL A 125 0.56 10.57 -15.06
C VAL A 125 1.38 9.56 -15.85
N LEU A 126 0.70 8.54 -16.39
CA LEU A 126 1.30 7.50 -17.24
C LEU A 126 0.49 7.39 -18.53
N LYS A 127 1.15 7.10 -19.65
CA LYS A 127 0.43 6.69 -20.87
C LYS A 127 -0.41 5.44 -20.56
N ALA A 128 -1.57 5.31 -21.19
CA ALA A 128 -2.46 4.17 -20.96
C ALA A 128 -1.77 2.82 -21.24
N SER A 129 -0.96 2.75 -22.29
CA SER A 129 -0.16 1.57 -22.63
C SER A 129 0.90 1.26 -21.57
N THR A 130 1.55 2.28 -21.00
CA THR A 130 2.51 2.11 -19.90
C THR A 130 1.81 1.60 -18.64
N ALA A 131 0.69 2.20 -18.25
CA ALA A 131 -0.09 1.76 -17.08
C ALA A 131 -0.59 0.32 -17.25
N SER A 132 -1.03 -0.04 -18.45
CA SER A 132 -1.47 -1.41 -18.77
C SER A 132 -0.31 -2.39 -18.71
N SER A 133 0.84 -2.05 -19.31
CA SER A 133 2.04 -2.89 -19.27
C SER A 133 2.50 -3.14 -17.84
N LEU A 134 2.52 -2.12 -16.97
CA LEU A 134 2.94 -2.25 -15.57
C LEU A 134 2.02 -3.14 -14.72
N GLN A 135 0.82 -3.47 -15.20
CA GLN A 135 -0.13 -4.38 -14.54
C GLN A 135 -0.08 -5.81 -15.12
N MET A 136 0.89 -6.10 -15.99
CA MET A 136 1.08 -7.42 -16.58
C MET A 136 2.30 -8.11 -15.97
N ASP A 137 2.34 -9.44 -16.09
CA ASP A 137 3.53 -10.24 -15.78
C ASP A 137 4.65 -9.93 -16.78
N TRP A 138 5.76 -9.39 -16.29
CA TRP A 138 6.96 -9.06 -17.08
C TRP A 138 7.94 -10.23 -17.14
N LEU A 139 7.69 -11.30 -16.41
CA LEU A 139 8.54 -12.48 -16.43
C LEU A 139 8.26 -13.29 -17.68
N ARG A 140 9.18 -13.16 -18.65
CA ARG A 140 9.13 -13.93 -19.90
C ARG A 140 9.43 -15.41 -19.69
N LEU A 141 10.17 -15.75 -18.65
CA LEU A 141 10.54 -17.12 -18.30
C LEU A 141 9.62 -17.62 -17.20
N LYS A 142 9.14 -18.87 -17.33
CA LYS A 142 8.35 -19.53 -16.27
C LYS A 142 9.16 -19.69 -14.97
N GLU A 143 10.49 -19.70 -15.07
CA GLU A 143 11.41 -19.82 -13.94
C GLU A 143 12.63 -18.91 -14.19
N ALA A 144 13.01 -18.11 -13.18
CA ALA A 144 14.23 -17.28 -13.22
C ALA A 144 15.49 -18.08 -12.87
N CYS A 145 15.34 -19.33 -12.43
CA CYS A 145 16.41 -20.23 -12.04
C CYS A 145 16.09 -21.65 -12.49
N ARG A 146 17.10 -22.51 -12.66
CA ARG A 146 16.89 -23.96 -12.92
C ARG A 146 16.29 -24.70 -11.72
N THR A 147 16.25 -24.07 -10.56
CA THR A 147 15.53 -24.55 -9.39
C THR A 147 14.08 -24.12 -9.47
N ARG A 148 13.19 -25.10 -9.49
CA ARG A 148 11.73 -24.96 -9.66
C ARG A 148 11.05 -24.03 -8.63
N ASN A 149 11.72 -23.70 -7.53
CA ASN A 149 11.27 -22.75 -6.50
C ASN A 149 12.50 -22.11 -5.80
N PRO A 150 13.06 -21.00 -6.30
CA PRO A 150 14.15 -20.33 -5.59
C PRO A 150 13.64 -19.82 -4.22
N PRO A 151 14.50 -19.76 -3.19
CA PRO A 151 14.11 -19.24 -1.88
C PRO A 151 13.42 -17.88 -1.99
N GLY A 152 12.19 -17.77 -1.46
CA GLY A 152 11.35 -16.57 -1.54
C GLY A 152 10.31 -16.56 -2.67
N TRP A 153 10.31 -17.55 -3.57
CA TRP A 153 9.28 -17.72 -4.60
C TRP A 153 8.08 -18.48 -4.04
N GLY A 154 6.96 -17.79 -3.85
CA GLY A 154 5.82 -18.31 -3.09
C GLY A 154 4.80 -19.16 -3.87
N SER A 155 4.75 -19.06 -5.21
CA SER A 155 3.79 -19.81 -6.04
C SER A 155 4.11 -19.72 -7.55
N PRO A 156 3.88 -20.79 -8.35
CA PRO A 156 3.95 -20.73 -9.83
C PRO A 156 2.83 -19.88 -10.46
N ASP A 157 1.80 -19.56 -9.69
CA ASP A 157 0.61 -18.82 -10.13
C ASP A 157 0.76 -17.29 -10.00
N VAL A 158 1.92 -16.84 -9.51
CA VAL A 158 2.24 -15.43 -9.28
C VAL A 158 3.35 -15.01 -10.25
N GLY A 159 3.04 -14.00 -11.06
CA GLY A 159 3.95 -13.29 -11.93
C GLY A 159 4.50 -12.05 -11.23
N TRP A 160 5.28 -11.24 -11.96
CA TRP A 160 5.88 -10.05 -11.38
C TRP A 160 5.96 -8.90 -12.39
N SER A 161 5.76 -7.68 -11.89
CA SER A 161 6.02 -6.42 -12.60
C SER A 161 6.79 -5.46 -11.69
N PRO A 162 7.36 -4.37 -12.22
CA PRO A 162 8.01 -3.35 -11.41
C PRO A 162 7.13 -2.73 -10.31
N LEU A 163 5.81 -2.91 -10.38
CA LEU A 163 4.87 -2.41 -9.38
C LEU A 163 4.45 -3.47 -8.35
N GLY A 164 4.69 -4.76 -8.60
CA GLY A 164 4.05 -5.80 -7.80
C GLY A 164 4.15 -7.22 -8.29
N ASN A 165 3.74 -8.12 -7.41
CA ASN A 165 3.31 -9.45 -7.79
C ASN A 165 2.02 -9.34 -8.59
N VAL A 166 1.88 -10.16 -9.63
CA VAL A 166 0.71 -10.19 -10.52
C VAL A 166 0.08 -11.56 -10.44
N GLU A 167 -1.21 -11.64 -10.16
CA GLU A 167 -1.93 -12.90 -10.20
C GLU A 167 -2.13 -13.37 -11.65
N ARG A 168 -1.70 -14.58 -12.00
CA ARG A 168 -1.68 -15.04 -13.41
C ARG A 168 -2.95 -15.79 -13.81
N TYR A 169 -3.58 -16.48 -12.85
CA TYR A 169 -4.70 -17.40 -13.09
C TYR A 169 -5.83 -17.15 -12.10
N GLY A 170 -6.97 -17.82 -12.31
CA GLY A 170 -8.11 -17.70 -11.41
C GLY A 170 -8.99 -16.46 -11.63
N PRO A 171 -9.98 -16.22 -10.74
CA PRO A 171 -10.98 -15.17 -10.90
C PRO A 171 -10.41 -13.74 -10.82
N HIS A 172 -9.20 -13.59 -10.28
CA HIS A 172 -8.52 -12.31 -10.12
C HIS A 172 -7.29 -12.18 -11.03
N ALA A 173 -7.17 -13.02 -12.07
CA ALA A 173 -6.05 -12.93 -13.02
C ALA A 173 -5.87 -11.51 -13.58
N GLY A 174 -4.67 -10.95 -13.39
CA GLY A 174 -4.31 -9.55 -13.67
C GLY A 174 -4.34 -8.63 -12.45
N ALA A 175 -4.77 -9.12 -11.29
CA ALA A 175 -4.67 -8.37 -10.05
C ALA A 175 -3.20 -8.18 -9.65
N LEU A 176 -2.86 -6.99 -9.19
CA LEU A 176 -1.51 -6.61 -8.79
C LEU A 176 -1.50 -6.32 -7.30
N TYR A 177 -0.47 -6.79 -6.61
CA TYR A 177 -0.25 -6.48 -5.20
C TYR A 177 1.22 -6.31 -4.85
N MET A 178 1.47 -5.42 -3.88
CA MET A 178 2.72 -5.41 -3.14
C MET A 178 2.42 -5.40 -1.66
N GLY A 179 3.31 -6.09 -0.94
CA GLY A 179 3.21 -6.25 0.48
C GLY A 179 4.53 -6.04 1.19
N GLY A 180 4.41 -6.04 2.50
CA GLY A 180 5.46 -6.00 3.50
C GLY A 180 4.73 -6.04 4.83
N MET A 181 4.96 -5.05 5.68
CA MET A 181 4.12 -4.83 6.87
C MET A 181 2.80 -4.13 6.55
N SER A 182 2.72 -3.49 5.38
CA SER A 182 1.48 -2.94 4.82
C SER A 182 1.29 -3.54 3.43
N TYR A 183 0.05 -3.54 2.98
CA TYR A 183 -0.34 -4.25 1.76
C TYR A 183 -1.24 -3.36 0.92
N PHE A 184 -1.04 -3.34 -0.39
CA PHE A 184 -2.04 -2.82 -1.33
C PHE A 184 -2.31 -3.85 -2.40
N TRP A 185 -3.53 -3.81 -2.92
CA TRP A 185 -4.03 -4.68 -3.96
C TRP A 185 -4.91 -3.90 -4.92
N LEU A 186 -4.79 -4.21 -6.20
CA LEU A 186 -5.65 -3.69 -7.25
C LEU A 186 -6.11 -4.83 -8.15
N ASP A 187 -7.40 -4.88 -8.40
CA ASP A 187 -8.06 -5.81 -9.30
C ASP A 187 -8.70 -5.02 -10.46
N PRO A 188 -8.03 -4.98 -11.63
CA PRO A 188 -8.54 -4.27 -12.79
C PRO A 188 -9.85 -4.85 -13.34
N ARG A 189 -10.09 -6.15 -13.18
CA ARG A 189 -11.33 -6.80 -13.65
C ARG A 189 -12.53 -6.34 -12.84
N ARG A 190 -12.37 -6.26 -11.52
CA ARG A 190 -13.41 -5.77 -10.60
C ARG A 190 -13.44 -4.24 -10.48
N LYS A 191 -12.40 -3.55 -10.99
CA LYS A 191 -12.16 -2.11 -10.80
C LYS A 191 -12.11 -1.72 -9.31
N VAL A 192 -11.44 -2.56 -8.53
CA VAL A 192 -11.29 -2.38 -7.08
C VAL A 192 -9.83 -2.11 -6.75
N ALA A 193 -9.60 -1.15 -5.86
CA ALA A 193 -8.33 -0.96 -5.18
C ALA A 193 -8.57 -1.03 -3.68
N ALA A 194 -7.66 -1.69 -2.97
CA ALA A 194 -7.69 -1.82 -1.53
C ALA A 194 -6.29 -1.70 -0.94
N ALA A 195 -6.22 -1.26 0.31
CA ALA A 195 -4.98 -1.20 1.06
C ALA A 195 -5.24 -1.48 2.53
N ILE A 196 -4.29 -2.16 3.17
CA ILE A 196 -4.24 -2.41 4.60
C ILE A 196 -2.95 -1.81 5.14
N MET A 197 -3.08 -1.02 6.18
CA MET A 197 -1.97 -0.48 6.95
C MET A 197 -2.22 -0.79 8.42
N THR A 198 -1.24 -1.41 9.07
CA THR A 198 -1.31 -1.74 10.50
C THR A 198 -0.33 -0.90 11.27
N GLU A 199 -0.71 -0.48 12.48
CA GLU A 199 0.15 0.28 13.38
C GLU A 199 0.97 -0.64 14.31
N SER A 200 0.93 -1.96 14.12
CA SER A 200 1.67 -2.93 14.93
C SER A 200 2.49 -3.91 14.09
N TYR A 201 3.67 -4.28 14.60
CA TYR A 201 4.65 -5.19 14.04
C TYR A 201 4.43 -6.61 14.53
N TRP A 202 3.86 -7.45 13.65
CA TRP A 202 3.72 -8.92 13.74
C TRP A 202 3.08 -9.46 15.06
N GLN A 203 2.45 -10.63 15.02
CA GLN A 203 1.96 -11.34 16.24
C GLN A 203 0.92 -10.61 17.12
N VAL A 204 0.06 -9.78 16.52
CA VAL A 204 -1.12 -9.27 17.23
C VAL A 204 -2.36 -9.81 16.56
N ASN A 205 -3.10 -10.68 17.26
CA ASN A 205 -4.49 -10.92 16.91
C ASN A 205 -5.26 -9.67 17.32
N PRO A 206 -5.89 -8.94 16.38
CA PRO A 206 -6.71 -7.81 16.72
C PRO A 206 -7.78 -8.27 17.71
N LEU A 207 -7.90 -7.58 18.84
CA LEU A 207 -8.91 -7.94 19.84
C LEU A 207 -10.29 -7.78 19.19
N GLY A 208 -11.06 -8.87 19.18
CA GLY A 208 -12.39 -8.89 18.57
C GLY A 208 -12.40 -9.08 17.06
N TRP A 209 -11.29 -9.49 16.43
CA TRP A 209 -11.27 -9.86 15.02
C TRP A 209 -12.29 -10.95 14.70
N LYS A 210 -13.14 -10.69 13.72
CA LYS A 210 -14.12 -11.61 13.17
C LYS A 210 -13.74 -11.94 11.74
N ALA A 211 -13.18 -13.12 11.51
CA ALA A 211 -12.64 -13.50 10.20
C ALA A 211 -13.67 -13.46 9.06
N ASP A 212 -14.95 -13.61 9.39
CA ASP A 212 -16.09 -13.53 8.47
C ASP A 212 -16.49 -12.09 8.11
N LEU A 213 -16.10 -11.10 8.91
CA LEU A 213 -16.49 -9.68 8.72
C LEU A 213 -15.31 -8.75 8.42
N ASP A 214 -14.18 -8.98 9.08
CA ASP A 214 -13.04 -8.07 9.06
C ASP A 214 -12.00 -8.46 8.00
N ASP A 215 -12.11 -9.67 7.44
CA ASP A 215 -11.28 -10.08 6.31
C ASP A 215 -11.50 -9.16 5.11
N LEU A 216 -10.40 -8.75 4.47
CA LEU A 216 -10.43 -7.73 3.43
C LEU A 216 -11.33 -8.12 2.25
N GLU A 217 -11.30 -9.38 1.83
CA GLU A 217 -12.12 -9.83 0.71
C GLU A 217 -13.61 -9.81 1.11
N GLN A 218 -13.94 -10.18 2.34
CA GLN A 218 -15.32 -10.10 2.85
C GLN A 218 -15.83 -8.66 2.96
N VAL A 219 -14.99 -7.74 3.44
CA VAL A 219 -15.29 -6.31 3.49
C VAL A 219 -15.54 -5.77 2.08
N ILE A 220 -14.68 -6.10 1.13
CA ILE A 220 -14.81 -5.66 -0.27
C ILE A 220 -16.08 -6.23 -0.90
N GLN A 221 -16.35 -7.53 -0.76
CA GLN A 221 -17.54 -8.16 -1.29
C GLN A 221 -18.82 -7.53 -0.71
N SER A 222 -18.84 -7.27 0.59
CA SER A 222 -19.97 -6.63 1.27
C SER A 222 -20.19 -5.20 0.76
N ALA A 223 -19.12 -4.42 0.62
CA ALA A 223 -19.18 -3.06 0.07
C ALA A 223 -19.66 -3.04 -1.40
N MET A 224 -19.23 -4.01 -2.22
CA MET A 224 -19.66 -4.15 -3.61
C MET A 224 -21.14 -4.52 -3.73
N LYS A 225 -21.64 -5.42 -2.86
CA LYS A 225 -23.07 -5.77 -2.79
C LYS A 225 -23.91 -4.54 -2.44
N GLY A 226 -23.54 -3.82 -1.38
CA GLY A 226 -24.27 -2.61 -0.95
C GLY A 226 -24.30 -1.51 -2.02
N THR A 227 -23.19 -1.30 -2.72
CA THR A 227 -23.12 -0.30 -3.82
C THR A 227 -23.99 -0.70 -5.01
N SER A 228 -24.01 -1.99 -5.36
CA SER A 228 -24.87 -2.50 -6.44
C SER A 228 -26.35 -2.32 -6.11
N SER A 229 -26.77 -2.66 -4.89
CA SER A 229 -28.14 -2.46 -4.44
C SER A 229 -28.55 -0.99 -4.46
N LYS A 230 -27.66 -0.08 -4.01
CA LYS A 230 -27.92 1.36 -4.02
C LYS A 230 -28.09 1.90 -5.44
N ARG A 231 -27.23 1.51 -6.39
CA ARG A 231 -27.35 1.89 -7.81
C ARG A 231 -28.64 1.36 -8.45
N GLN A 232 -29.06 0.15 -8.09
CA GLN A 232 -30.33 -0.40 -8.57
C GLN A 232 -31.52 0.40 -8.03
N ALA A 233 -31.52 0.75 -6.75
CA ALA A 233 -32.55 1.58 -6.14
C ALA A 233 -32.62 2.99 -6.78
N GLU A 234 -31.49 3.66 -6.96
CA GLU A 234 -31.41 4.99 -7.59
C GLU A 234 -31.87 4.98 -9.06
N SER A 235 -31.57 3.90 -9.80
CA SER A 235 -32.02 3.77 -11.19
C SER A 235 -33.52 3.46 -11.31
N GLN A 236 -34.08 2.69 -10.37
CA GLN A 236 -35.52 2.45 -10.28
C GLN A 236 -36.28 3.74 -9.92
N ASP A 237 -35.80 4.49 -8.93
CA ASP A 237 -36.42 5.75 -8.49
C ASP A 237 -36.34 6.84 -9.58
N GLY A 238 -35.21 6.95 -10.28
CA GLY A 238 -35.07 7.83 -11.46
C GLY A 238 -35.97 7.43 -12.64
N SER A 239 -36.30 6.14 -12.78
CA SER A 239 -37.24 5.65 -13.80
C SER A 239 -38.70 5.93 -13.44
N LEU A 240 -39.05 5.81 -12.16
CA LEU A 240 -40.36 6.17 -11.60
C LEU A 240 -40.61 7.68 -11.70
N ALA A 241 -39.62 8.50 -11.34
CA ALA A 241 -39.68 9.96 -11.46
C ALA A 241 -39.80 10.45 -12.92
N LYS A 242 -39.27 9.70 -13.90
CA LYS A 242 -39.48 9.97 -15.33
C LYS A 242 -40.88 9.56 -15.81
N ARG A 243 -41.44 8.46 -15.28
CA ARG A 243 -42.80 8.00 -15.63
C ARG A 243 -43.91 8.88 -15.05
N LEU A 244 -43.69 9.52 -13.90
CA LEU A 244 -44.64 10.46 -13.28
C LEU A 244 -44.63 11.86 -13.92
N LYS A 245 -43.73 12.12 -14.87
CA LYS A 245 -43.63 13.39 -15.63
C LYS A 245 -44.11 13.28 -17.08
N CYS A 246 -44.67 12.13 -17.47
CA CYS A 246 -45.39 11.92 -18.73
C CYS A 246 -46.87 11.73 -18.42
#